data_AF-A5V0E3-F1
#
_entry.id   AF-A5V0E3-F1
#
_cell.length_a   1.000
_cell.length_b   1.000
_cell.length_c   1.000
_cell.angle_alpha   90.00
_cell.angle_beta   90.00
_cell.angle_gamma   90.00
#
_symmetry.space_group_name_H-M   'P 1'
#
loop_
_entity.id
_entity.type
_entity.pdbx_description
1 polymer ?
#
loop_
_entity_poly.entity_id
_entity_poly.type
_entity_poly.pdbx_seq_one_letter_code
_entity_poly.pdbx_strand_id
1 'polypeptide(L)'
;MPDFERMARDAGYRVVEIERLRSNRWLVTLVDGDGHPVLVLAQARPLIGSADVQDLAEFVRLRNPTMGILLAIGGMFSASAQHTCAELRDRRLHLCTALPPAPAAVAEEPAVRNALASPR
;
A
#
# COMPACT_ATOMS: atom_id res chain seq x y z
N MET A 1 -4.64 19.50 -5.83
CA MET A 1 -4.41 18.42 -4.84
C MET A 1 -4.82 17.11 -5.50
N PRO A 2 -4.06 16.02 -5.39
CA PRO A 2 -4.50 14.72 -5.90
C PRO A 2 -5.80 14.27 -5.23
N ASP A 3 -6.70 13.65 -5.99
CA ASP A 3 -7.96 13.11 -5.49
C ASP A 3 -7.76 11.67 -5.00
N PHE A 4 -7.22 11.55 -3.78
CA PHE A 4 -6.90 10.26 -3.18
C PHE A 4 -8.12 9.39 -2.92
N GLU A 5 -9.29 9.99 -2.67
CA GLU A 5 -10.53 9.24 -2.45
C GLU A 5 -10.97 8.51 -3.72
N ARG A 6 -10.96 9.21 -4.86
CA ARG A 6 -11.27 8.58 -6.14
C ARG A 6 -10.25 7.52 -6.51
N MET A 7 -8.95 7.84 -6.41
CA MET A 7 -7.88 6.88 -6.72
C MET A 7 -7.99 5.61 -5.87
N ALA A 8 -8.25 5.74 -4.57
CA ALA A 8 -8.44 4.62 -3.67
C ALA A 8 -9.68 3.80 -4.06
N ARG A 9 -10.83 4.47 -4.27
CA ARG A 9 -12.09 3.82 -4.65
C ARG A 9 -11.97 3.04 -5.96
N ASP A 10 -11.35 3.65 -6.98
CA ASP A 10 -11.15 3.03 -8.29
C ASP A 10 -10.25 1.80 -8.21
N ALA A 11 -9.31 1.80 -7.25
CA ALA A 11 -8.45 0.66 -6.95
C ALA A 11 -9.06 -0.34 -5.96
N GLY A 12 -10.27 -0.11 -5.42
CA GLY A 12 -10.91 -1.00 -4.46
C GLY A 12 -10.49 -0.84 -2.99
N TYR A 13 -9.84 0.28 -2.66
CA TYR A 13 -9.51 0.66 -1.27
C TYR A 13 -10.49 1.67 -0.71
N ARG A 14 -10.51 1.78 0.61
CA ARG A 14 -11.15 2.88 1.34
C ARG A 14 -10.08 3.73 2.03
N VAL A 15 -10.23 5.05 1.93
CA VAL A 15 -9.37 6.01 2.65
C VAL A 15 -9.78 6.05 4.11
N VAL A 16 -8.80 5.92 5.01
CA VAL A 16 -8.96 6.12 6.46
C VAL A 16 -8.45 7.50 6.86
N GLU A 17 -7.28 7.89 6.36
CA GLU A 17 -6.63 9.14 6.75
C GLU A 17 -5.77 9.66 5.59
N ILE A 18 -5.74 10.99 5.45
CA ILE A 18 -4.83 11.69 4.53
C ILE A 18 -4.06 12.73 5.34
N GLU A 19 -2.75 12.53 5.46
CA GLU A 19 -1.84 13.46 6.12
C GLU A 19 -0.95 14.14 5.09
N ARG A 20 -0.95 15.48 5.04
CA ARG A 20 -0.05 16.24 4.16
C ARG A 20 1.26 16.54 4.88
N LEU A 21 2.31 15.78 4.56
CA LEU A 21 3.64 15.94 5.15
C LEU A 21 4.37 17.18 4.61
N ARG A 22 4.23 17.45 3.29
CA ARG A 22 4.77 18.63 2.60
C ARG A 22 3.89 19.02 1.41
N SER A 23 4.23 20.09 0.71
CA SER A 23 3.44 20.60 -0.42
C SER A 23 3.14 19.56 -1.50
N ASN A 24 4.09 18.67 -1.77
CA ASN A 24 4.03 17.63 -2.81
C ASN A 24 4.12 16.20 -2.24
N ARG A 25 3.88 16.03 -0.93
CA ARG A 25 4.06 14.76 -0.24
C ARG A 25 2.94 14.51 0.76
N TRP A 26 2.32 13.34 0.66
CA TRP A 26 1.23 12.91 1.52
C TRP A 26 1.48 11.50 2.02
N LEU A 27 1.05 11.23 3.24
CA LEU A 27 0.89 9.87 3.75
C LEU A 27 -0.60 9.58 3.79
N VAL A 28 -1.03 8.56 3.07
CA VAL A 28 -2.42 8.15 2.99
C VAL A 28 -2.55 6.76 3.61
N THR A 29 -3.39 6.66 4.62
CA THR A 29 -3.75 5.39 5.24
C THR A 29 -5.00 4.87 4.54
N LEU A 30 -4.90 3.69 3.95
CA LEU A 30 -5.97 2.98 3.28
C LEU A 30 -6.29 1.68 4.02
N VAL A 31 -7.46 1.12 3.73
CA VAL A 31 -7.79 -0.28 4.02
C VAL A 31 -8.26 -0.97 2.74
N ASP A 32 -7.88 -2.23 2.56
CA ASP A 32 -8.40 -3.08 1.48
C ASP A 32 -9.79 -3.64 1.79
N GLY A 33 -10.33 -4.47 0.90
CA GLY A 33 -11.64 -5.09 1.04
C GLY A 33 -11.79 -6.00 2.27
N ASP A 34 -10.68 -6.54 2.77
CA ASP A 34 -10.62 -7.39 3.97
C ASP A 34 -10.34 -6.58 5.25
N GLY A 35 -10.18 -5.26 5.12
CA GLY A 35 -9.89 -4.36 6.23
C GLY A 35 -8.41 -4.31 6.61
N HIS A 36 -7.51 -4.90 5.83
CA HIS A 36 -6.08 -4.83 6.11
C HIS A 36 -5.52 -3.43 5.84
N PRO A 37 -4.65 -2.91 6.71
CA PRO A 37 -4.07 -1.57 6.56
C PRO A 37 -3.03 -1.53 5.44
N VAL A 38 -3.16 -0.53 4.57
CA VAL A 38 -2.21 -0.20 3.50
C VAL A 38 -1.73 1.24 3.70
N LEU A 39 -0.43 1.46 3.64
CA LEU A 39 0.15 2.81 3.68
C LEU A 39 0.62 3.24 2.31
N VAL A 40 0.26 4.46 1.91
CA VAL A 40 0.68 5.06 0.66
C VAL A 40 1.44 6.34 0.95
N LEU A 41 2.74 6.35 0.64
CA LEU A 41 3.52 7.58 0.59
C LEU A 41 3.42 8.14 -0.82
N ALA A 42 2.57 9.14 -1.01
CA ALA A 42 2.34 9.76 -2.31
C ALA A 42 3.24 10.97 -2.54
N GLN A 43 3.87 11.04 -3.72
CA GLN A 43 4.82 12.08 -4.11
C GLN A 43 4.45 12.65 -5.47
N ALA A 44 4.16 13.96 -5.53
CA ALA A 44 3.86 14.69 -6.75
C ALA A 44 5.08 15.51 -7.21
N ARG A 45 6.11 14.83 -7.73
CA ARG A 45 7.31 15.47 -8.28
C ARG A 45 7.89 14.64 -9.43
N PRO A 46 8.69 15.23 -10.34
CA PRO A 46 9.14 14.54 -11.55
C PRO A 46 9.96 13.27 -11.28
N LEU A 47 10.85 13.30 -10.28
CA LEU A 47 11.77 12.19 -9.98
C LEU A 47 11.78 11.84 -8.49
N ILE A 48 11.51 10.58 -8.18
CA ILE A 48 11.49 10.02 -6.82
C ILE A 48 12.74 9.18 -6.60
N GLY A 49 13.40 9.37 -5.45
CA GLY A 49 14.72 8.82 -5.17
C GLY A 49 14.75 7.81 -4.03
N SER A 50 15.96 7.32 -3.72
CA SER A 50 16.20 6.34 -2.67
C SER A 50 15.74 6.80 -1.28
N ALA A 51 15.89 8.10 -0.97
CA ALA A 51 15.44 8.67 0.31
C ALA A 51 13.93 8.46 0.53
N ASP A 52 13.11 8.59 -0.51
CA ASP A 52 11.66 8.38 -0.39
C ASP A 52 11.30 6.91 -0.13
N VAL A 53 12.10 5.99 -0.67
CA VAL A 53 11.97 4.55 -0.40
C VAL A 53 12.33 4.25 1.06
N GLN A 54 13.41 4.85 1.56
CA GLN A 54 13.83 4.69 2.96
C GLN A 54 12.78 5.26 3.92
N ASP A 55 12.22 6.42 3.61
CA ASP A 55 11.15 7.01 4.41
C ASP A 55 9.89 6.14 4.42
N LEU A 56 9.49 5.57 3.27
CA LEU A 56 8.39 4.61 3.25
C LEU A 56 8.70 3.38 4.10
N ALA A 57 9.91 2.83 3.99
CA ALA A 57 10.34 1.67 4.77
C ALA A 57 10.28 1.96 6.28
N GLU A 58 10.62 3.17 6.71
CA GLU A 58 10.45 3.61 8.09
C GLU A 58 8.97 3.64 8.50
N PHE A 59 8.08 4.24 7.70
CA PHE A 59 6.64 4.22 8.00
C PHE A 59 6.08 2.80 8.09
N VAL A 60 6.49 1.92 7.17
CA VAL A 60 6.07 0.52 7.13
C VAL A 60 6.60 -0.25 8.34
N ARG A 61 7.82 0.02 8.79
CA ARG A 61 8.37 -0.56 10.03
C ARG A 61 7.62 -0.09 11.27
N LEU A 62 7.28 1.20 11.35
CA LEU A 62 6.66 1.79 12.55
C LEU A 62 5.17 1.46 12.69
N ARG A 63 4.42 1.49 11.58
CA ARG A 63 2.96 1.31 11.57
C ARG A 63 2.53 -0.11 11.19
N ASN A 64 3.47 -0.94 10.74
CA ASN A 64 3.28 -2.35 10.41
C ASN A 64 2.04 -2.67 9.52
N PRO A 65 1.86 -1.98 8.37
CA PRO A 65 0.79 -2.33 7.44
C PRO A 65 1.05 -3.68 6.77
N THR A 66 0.03 -4.24 6.12
CA THR A 66 0.22 -5.41 5.24
C THR A 66 0.93 -5.03 3.95
N MET A 67 0.81 -3.76 3.52
CA MET A 67 1.42 -3.24 2.31
C MET A 67 1.81 -1.76 2.44
N GLY A 68 2.96 -1.40 1.88
CA GLY A 68 3.46 -0.05 1.75
C GLY A 68 3.72 0.32 0.29
N ILE A 69 3.13 1.41 -0.18
CA ILE A 69 3.21 1.86 -1.57
C ILE A 69 3.89 3.22 -1.61
N LEU A 70 4.96 3.36 -2.38
CA LEU A 70 5.49 4.65 -2.79
C LEU A 70 4.82 4.99 -4.11
N LEU A 71 3.99 6.03 -4.12
CA LEU A 71 3.17 6.40 -5.27
C LEU A 71 3.71 7.65 -5.97
N ALA A 72 4.17 7.47 -7.22
CA ALA A 72 4.63 8.54 -8.08
C ALA A 72 3.48 9.19 -8.85
N ILE A 73 3.03 10.37 -8.41
CA ILE A 73 1.95 11.11 -9.06
C ILE A 73 2.52 12.00 -10.15
N GLY A 74 2.35 11.58 -11.41
CA GLY A 74 2.85 12.32 -12.58
C GLY A 74 4.38 12.39 -12.66
N GLY A 75 5.07 11.45 -12.02
CA GLY A 75 6.52 11.36 -11.99
C GLY A 75 7.00 9.93 -12.20
N MET A 76 8.30 9.71 -11.99
CA MET A 76 8.94 8.40 -12.15
C MET A 76 9.96 8.13 -11.06
N PHE A 77 10.32 6.86 -10.89
CA PHE A 77 11.37 6.42 -9.98
C PHE A 77 12.74 6.49 -10.65
N SER A 78 13.74 6.97 -9.91
CA SER A 78 15.14 6.84 -10.33
C SER A 78 15.60 5.38 -10.27
N ALA A 79 16.68 5.07 -11.00
CA ALA A 79 17.36 3.78 -10.87
C ALA A 79 17.82 3.50 -9.43
N SER A 80 18.25 4.54 -8.70
CA SER A 80 18.62 4.41 -7.29
C SER A 80 17.44 4.05 -6.39
N ALA A 81 16.23 4.59 -6.64
CA ALA A 81 15.03 4.19 -5.90
C ALA A 81 14.69 2.72 -6.12
N GLN A 82 14.76 2.25 -7.37
CA GLN A 82 14.53 0.85 -7.72
C GLN A 82 15.56 -0.08 -7.06
N HIS A 83 16.84 0.31 -7.10
CA HIS A 83 17.92 -0.44 -6.46
C HIS A 83 17.73 -0.53 -4.94
N THR A 84 17.47 0.60 -4.28
CA THR A 84 17.23 0.64 -2.83
C THR A 84 16.03 -0.22 -2.44
N CYS A 85 14.94 -0.19 -3.20
CA CYS A 85 13.78 -1.03 -2.93
C CYS A 85 14.12 -2.53 -3.02
N ALA A 86 14.94 -2.92 -4.01
CA ALA A 86 15.40 -4.30 -4.16
C ALA A 86 16.38 -4.73 -3.04
N GLU A 87 17.25 -3.84 -2.58
CA GLU A 87 18.21 -4.09 -1.50
C GLU A 87 17.55 -4.28 -0.13
N LEU A 88 16.49 -3.51 0.15
CA LEU A 88 15.75 -3.63 1.41
C LEU A 88 15.08 -4.99 1.58
N ARG A 89 14.72 -5.66 0.46
CA ARG A 89 14.07 -6.98 0.43
C ARG A 89 12.80 -7.11 1.28
N ASP A 90 12.17 -6.00 1.68
CA ASP A 90 10.87 -6.02 2.34
C ASP A 90 9.78 -6.19 1.29
N ARG A 91 9.12 -7.35 1.31
CA ARG A 91 8.08 -7.73 0.33
C ARG A 91 6.82 -6.88 0.40
N ARG A 92 6.66 -6.08 1.45
CA ARG A 92 5.53 -5.16 1.61
C ARG A 92 5.74 -3.87 0.83
N LEU A 93 6.96 -3.56 0.37
CA LEU A 93 7.27 -2.30 -0.30
C LEU A 93 7.04 -2.40 -1.81
N HIS A 94 6.25 -1.48 -2.34
CA HIS A 94 5.93 -1.41 -3.76
C HIS A 94 6.17 0.00 -4.30
N LEU A 95 6.81 0.09 -5.46
CA LEU A 95 6.97 1.33 -6.21
C LEU A 95 5.93 1.37 -7.33
N CYS A 96 5.02 2.34 -7.30
CA CYS A 96 3.92 2.39 -8.25
C CYS A 96 3.70 3.81 -8.80
N THR A 97 3.22 3.91 -10.04
CA THR A 97 2.78 5.17 -10.68
C THR A 97 1.26 5.33 -10.66
N ALA A 98 0.54 4.26 -10.30
CA ALA A 98 -0.89 4.22 -10.01
C ALA A 98 -1.10 3.32 -8.80
N LEU A 99 -2.21 3.46 -8.08
CA LEU A 99 -2.53 2.49 -7.03
C LEU A 99 -2.77 1.11 -7.67
N PRO A 100 -2.10 0.05 -7.19
CA PRO A 100 -2.42 -1.30 -7.65
C PRO A 100 -3.85 -1.64 -7.23
N PRO A 101 -4.54 -2.54 -7.95
CA PRO A 101 -5.84 -3.01 -7.49
C PRO A 101 -5.70 -3.69 -6.12
N ALA A 102 -6.66 -3.42 -5.24
CA ALA A 102 -6.76 -4.08 -3.95
C ALA A 102 -6.82 -5.60 -4.16
N PRO A 103 -6.14 -6.39 -3.29
CA PRO A 103 -6.35 -7.83 -3.27
C PRO A 103 -7.84 -8.11 -3.17
N ALA A 104 -8.36 -8.96 -4.06
CA ALA A 104 -9.74 -9.39 -3.95
C ALA A 104 -9.89 -10.11 -2.62
N ALA A 105 -10.91 -9.73 -1.84
CA ALA A 105 -11.29 -10.45 -0.65
C ALA A 105 -11.44 -11.92 -1.03
N VAL A 106 -10.51 -12.76 -0.57
CA VAL A 106 -10.71 -14.20 -0.60
C VAL A 106 -11.79 -14.43 0.43
N ALA A 107 -13.04 -14.55 -0.04
CA ALA A 107 -14.09 -15.11 0.78
C ALA A 107 -13.55 -16.46 1.27
N GLU A 108 -13.16 -16.54 2.55
CA GLU A 108 -12.93 -17.83 3.18
C GLU A 108 -14.23 -18.61 2.99
N GLU A 109 -14.19 -19.59 2.09
CA GLU A 109 -15.26 -20.57 2.00
C GLU A 109 -15.42 -21.13 3.41
N PRO A 110 -16.62 -21.06 4.01
CA PRO A 110 -16.82 -21.56 5.35
C PRO A 110 -16.43 -23.03 5.34
N ALA A 111 -15.35 -23.36 6.06
CA ALA A 111 -14.92 -24.73 6.27
C ALA A 111 -16.13 -25.49 6.78
N VAL A 112 -16.74 -26.30 5.91
CA VAL A 112 -17.84 -27.19 6.27
C VAL A 112 -17.26 -28.13 7.30
N ARG A 113 -17.49 -27.78 8.56
CA ARG A 113 -17.18 -28.61 9.72
C ARG A 113 -18.12 -29.80 9.61
N ASN A 114 -17.68 -30.82 8.87
CA ASN A 114 -18.33 -32.13 8.85
C ASN A 114 -18.20 -32.69 10.27
N ALA A 115 -19.18 -32.33 11.11
CA ALA A 115 -19.51 -33.03 12.32
C ALA A 115 -20.13 -34.37 11.90
N LEU A 116 -19.30 -35.38 11.67
CA LEU A 116 -19.75 -36.76 11.78
C LEU A 116 -19.36 -37.25 13.17
N ALA A 117 -20.32 -37.03 14.08
CA ALA A 117 -20.43 -37.79 15.30
C ALA A 117 -20.45 -39.29 14.97
N SER A 118 -19.65 -40.04 15.73
CA SER A 118 -19.64 -41.51 15.83
C SER A 118 -21.05 -42.04 16.18
N PRO A 119 -21.35 -43.35 16.00
CA PRO A 119 -20.91 -44.30 17.04
C PRO A 119 -20.70 -45.78 16.60
N ARG A 120 -20.06 -46.50 17.54
CA ARG A 120 -19.92 -47.96 17.73
C ARG A 120 -18.64 -48.59 17.21
#